data_AF-A0A7Z9JN63-F1
#
_entry.id   AF-A0A7Z9JN63-F1
#
_cell.length_a   1.000
_cell.length_b   1.000
_cell.length_c   1.000
_cell.angle_alpha   90.00
_cell.angle_beta   90.00
_cell.angle_gamma   90.00
#
_symmetry.space_group_name_H-M   'P 1'
#
loop_
_entity.id
_entity.type
_entity.pdbx_description
1 polymer ?
#
loop_
_entity_poly.entity_id
_entity_poly.type
_entity_poly.pdbx_seq_one_letter_code
_entity_poly.pdbx_strand_id
1 'polypeptide(L)'
;EETEGEIIREMARLSSEENRGFKAISDNLNERGMRRESRHWVPSSIQQILRNPVIKGLMVYGRSQKKVDPSHELIEVEGVFPPILTDEEWDTTHGYP
;
A
#
# COMPACT_ATOMS: atom_id res chain seq x y z
N GLU A 1 3.18 -10.27 18.28
CA GLU A 1 2.62 -9.09 17.61
C GLU A 1 2.88 -9.24 16.13
N GLU A 2 1.90 -8.94 15.30
CA GLU A 2 2.08 -8.89 13.84
C GLU A 2 2.88 -7.64 13.48
N THR A 3 3.85 -7.78 12.59
CA THR A 3 4.62 -6.65 12.08
C THR A 3 3.79 -5.83 11.09
N GLU A 4 4.07 -4.53 10.95
CA GLU A 4 3.39 -3.68 9.97
C GLU A 4 3.51 -4.25 8.54
N GLY A 5 4.65 -4.87 8.23
CA GLY A 5 4.86 -5.54 6.94
C GLY A 5 3.95 -6.74 6.70
N GLU A 6 3.63 -7.54 7.72
CA GLU A 6 2.69 -8.67 7.60
C GLU A 6 1.26 -8.18 7.32
N ILE A 7 0.83 -7.14 8.02
CA ILE A 7 -0.51 -6.55 7.83
C ILE A 7 -0.64 -5.97 6.41
N ILE A 8 0.41 -5.30 5.90
CA ILE A 8 0.42 -4.74 4.55
C ILE A 8 0.37 -5.84 3.48
N ARG A 9 1.10 -6.95 3.67
CA ARG A 9 1.01 -8.12 2.77
C ARG A 9 -0.41 -8.70 2.77
N GLU A 10 -1.03 -8.83 3.93
CA GLU A 10 -2.40 -9.33 4.02
C GLU A 10 -3.42 -8.38 3.34
N MET A 11 -3.23 -7.05 3.45
CA MET A 11 -4.04 -6.09 2.69
C MET A 11 -3.91 -6.31 1.17
N ALA A 12 -2.69 -6.52 0.68
CA ALA A 12 -2.43 -6.74 -0.74
C ALA A 12 -3.06 -8.05 -1.22
N ARG A 13 -2.91 -9.14 -0.43
CA ARG A 13 -3.54 -10.44 -0.68
C ARG A 13 -5.07 -10.35 -0.78
N LEU A 14 -5.70 -9.72 0.21
CA LEU A 14 -7.16 -9.53 0.25
C LEU A 14 -7.66 -8.68 -0.94
N SER A 15 -6.87 -7.71 -1.39
CA SER A 15 -7.19 -6.87 -2.54
C SER A 15 -7.03 -7.61 -3.87
N SER A 16 -5.95 -8.35 -4.05
CA SER A 16 -5.58 -8.99 -5.33
C SER A 16 -6.25 -10.35 -5.53
N GLU A 17 -6.11 -11.27 -4.56
CA GLU A 17 -6.58 -12.64 -4.69
C GLU A 17 -8.09 -12.76 -4.42
N GLU A 18 -8.60 -12.03 -3.42
CA GLU A 18 -10.01 -12.09 -3.02
C GLU A 18 -10.85 -10.95 -3.63
N ASN A 19 -10.25 -10.06 -4.40
CA ASN A 19 -10.90 -8.91 -5.05
C ASN A 19 -11.76 -8.07 -4.09
N ARG A 20 -11.31 -7.94 -2.82
CA ARG A 20 -12.07 -7.23 -1.79
C ARG A 20 -11.84 -5.72 -1.92
N GLY A 21 -12.93 -4.96 -1.90
CA GLY A 21 -12.86 -3.51 -1.78
C GLY A 21 -12.31 -3.06 -0.41
N PHE A 22 -11.72 -1.86 -0.35
CA PHE A 22 -11.01 -1.35 0.84
C PHE A 22 -11.85 -1.35 2.13
N LYS A 23 -13.18 -1.19 2.03
CA LYS A 23 -14.07 -1.32 3.19
C LYS A 23 -14.13 -2.74 3.73
N ALA A 24 -14.26 -3.73 2.85
CA ALA A 24 -14.28 -5.13 3.27
C ALA A 24 -12.93 -5.56 3.87
N ILE A 25 -11.82 -5.00 3.37
CA ILE A 25 -10.49 -5.21 3.95
C ILE A 25 -10.39 -4.57 5.34
N SER A 26 -10.82 -3.31 5.52
CA SER A 26 -10.77 -2.65 6.83
C SER A 26 -11.60 -3.36 7.87
N ASP A 27 -12.81 -3.78 7.51
CA ASP A 27 -13.72 -4.49 8.40
C ASP A 27 -13.06 -5.82 8.82
N ASN A 28 -12.55 -6.60 7.86
CA ASN A 28 -11.88 -7.88 8.11
C ASN A 28 -10.66 -7.75 9.06
N LEU A 29 -9.77 -6.79 8.83
CA LEU A 29 -8.60 -6.57 9.68
C LEU A 29 -9.00 -6.14 11.09
N ASN A 30 -9.98 -5.26 11.21
CA ASN A 30 -10.47 -4.76 12.50
C ASN A 30 -11.15 -5.85 13.33
N GLU A 31 -11.93 -6.73 12.69
CA GLU A 31 -12.58 -7.90 13.28
C GLU A 31 -11.56 -8.93 13.76
N ARG A 32 -10.49 -9.14 13.00
CA ARG A 32 -9.37 -10.04 13.37
C ARG A 32 -8.44 -9.46 14.43
N GLY A 33 -8.58 -8.17 14.76
CA GLY A 33 -7.69 -7.47 15.69
C GLY A 33 -6.31 -7.13 15.11
N MET A 34 -6.13 -7.27 13.78
CA MET A 34 -4.91 -6.95 13.05
C MET A 34 -4.79 -5.44 12.91
N ARG A 35 -4.17 -4.76 13.89
CA ARG A 35 -4.14 -3.29 13.98
C ARG A 35 -2.72 -2.77 14.03
N ARG A 36 -2.52 -1.60 13.41
CA ARG A 36 -1.34 -0.79 13.69
C ARG A 36 -1.58 -0.07 15.02
N GLU A 37 -0.87 -0.51 16.05
CA GLU A 37 -1.06 -0.03 17.41
C GLU A 37 -2.54 -0.22 17.86
N SER A 38 -3.07 0.72 18.65
CA SER A 38 -4.46 0.68 19.14
C SER A 38 -5.49 1.27 18.18
N ARG A 39 -5.12 1.59 16.92
CA ARG A 39 -6.01 2.28 15.97
C ARG A 39 -6.70 1.30 15.02
N HIS A 40 -7.97 1.57 14.74
CA HIS A 40 -8.72 0.85 13.72
C HIS A 40 -8.26 1.25 12.32
N TRP A 41 -8.29 0.28 11.41
CA TRP A 41 -8.14 0.54 9.98
C TRP A 41 -9.38 1.23 9.42
N VAL A 42 -9.14 2.21 8.57
CA VAL A 42 -10.17 2.88 7.77
C VAL A 42 -9.88 2.69 6.29
N PRO A 43 -10.91 2.64 5.41
CA PRO A 43 -10.72 2.34 3.98
C PRO A 43 -9.75 3.29 3.27
N SER A 44 -9.79 4.58 3.63
CA SER A 44 -8.90 5.59 3.05
C SER A 44 -7.42 5.32 3.34
N SER A 45 -7.10 4.88 4.56
CA SER A 45 -5.72 4.52 4.93
C SER A 45 -5.23 3.31 4.15
N ILE A 46 -6.07 2.29 3.99
CA ILE A 46 -5.74 1.08 3.20
C ILE A 46 -5.46 1.48 1.75
N GLN A 47 -6.33 2.29 1.15
CA GLN A 47 -6.13 2.79 -0.20
C GLN A 47 -4.83 3.59 -0.35
N GLN A 48 -4.48 4.43 0.63
CA GLN A 48 -3.24 5.20 0.61
C GLN A 48 -2.01 4.30 0.71
N ILE A 49 -2.06 3.27 1.55
CA ILE A 49 -0.97 2.30 1.75
C ILE A 49 -0.75 1.48 0.47
N LEU A 50 -1.81 0.86 -0.07
CA LEU A 50 -1.70 0.00 -1.26
C LEU A 50 -1.25 0.76 -2.50
N ARG A 51 -1.51 2.07 -2.58
CA ARG A 51 -1.03 2.94 -3.67
C ARG A 51 0.36 3.52 -3.44
N ASN A 52 0.98 3.25 -2.30
CA ASN A 52 2.28 3.82 -1.98
C ASN A 52 3.41 2.94 -2.57
N PRO A 53 4.15 3.42 -3.57
CA PRO A 53 5.23 2.64 -4.21
C PRO A 53 6.36 2.23 -3.25
N VAL A 54 6.45 2.87 -2.08
CA VAL A 54 7.39 2.48 -1.02
C VAL A 54 7.22 1.01 -0.62
N ILE A 55 6.00 0.44 -0.69
CA ILE A 55 5.79 -0.96 -0.31
C ILE A 55 6.47 -1.95 -1.27
N LYS A 56 6.81 -1.54 -2.49
CA LYS A 56 7.66 -2.31 -3.42
C LYS A 56 9.12 -1.84 -3.45
N GLY A 57 9.55 -1.05 -2.46
CA GLY A 57 10.93 -0.55 -2.36
C GLY A 57 11.24 0.66 -3.25
N LEU A 58 10.22 1.26 -3.89
CA LEU A 58 10.38 2.42 -4.76
C LEU A 58 10.16 3.73 -3.99
N MET A 59 11.21 4.53 -3.86
CA MET A 59 11.13 5.89 -3.33
C MET A 59 10.77 6.87 -4.45
N VAL A 60 9.70 7.64 -4.27
CA VAL A 60 9.29 8.69 -5.21
C VAL A 60 9.43 10.05 -4.54
N TYR A 61 10.31 10.89 -5.09
CA TYR A 61 10.53 12.27 -4.64
C TYR A 61 9.87 13.27 -5.60
N GLY A 62 9.46 14.43 -5.09
CA GLY A 62 8.84 15.48 -5.91
C GLY A 62 7.31 15.42 -6.02
N ARG A 63 6.62 14.56 -5.25
CA ARG A 63 5.14 14.59 -5.15
C ARG A 63 4.69 15.87 -4.43
N SER A 64 4.44 16.95 -5.19
CA SER A 64 3.87 18.18 -4.64
C SER A 64 2.38 17.99 -4.30
N GLN A 65 1.93 18.41 -3.10
CA GLN A 65 0.52 18.39 -2.71
C GLN A 65 -0.35 19.41 -3.46
N LYS A 66 0.27 20.36 -4.15
CA LYS A 66 -0.42 21.40 -4.91
C LYS A 66 -0.31 21.08 -6.39
N LYS A 67 -1.36 21.37 -7.17
CA LYS A 67 -1.36 21.39 -8.65
C LYS A 67 -0.40 22.47 -9.16
N VAL A 68 0.89 22.33 -8.93
CA VAL A 68 1.91 23.26 -9.40
C VAL A 68 2.84 22.49 -10.31
N ASP A 69 2.72 22.84 -11.58
CA ASP A 69 3.58 22.53 -12.70
C ASP A 69 3.67 21.05 -13.16
N PRO A 70 3.18 20.74 -14.38
CA PRO A 70 3.36 19.42 -15.01
C PRO A 70 4.82 19.13 -15.42
N SER A 71 5.74 20.09 -15.21
CA SER A 71 7.17 19.95 -15.51
C SER A 71 8.02 19.43 -14.35
N HIS A 72 7.43 19.16 -13.18
CA HIS A 72 8.18 18.52 -12.09
C HIS A 72 8.48 17.07 -12.45
N GLU A 73 9.74 16.80 -12.80
CA GLU A 73 10.24 15.45 -13.01
C GLU A 73 10.16 14.69 -11.67
N LEU A 74 9.36 13.62 -11.65
CA LEU A 74 9.33 12.72 -10.51
C LEU A 74 10.64 11.92 -10.51
N ILE A 75 11.36 12.02 -9.40
CA ILE A 75 12.58 11.22 -9.22
C ILE A 75 12.16 9.92 -8.56
N GLU A 76 12.31 8.81 -9.27
CA GLU A 76 12.04 7.47 -8.79
C GLU A 76 13.36 6.75 -8.54
N VAL A 77 13.55 6.24 -7.32
CA VAL A 77 14.75 5.51 -6.91
C VAL A 77 14.34 4.15 -6.38
N GLU A 78 14.80 3.10 -7.05
CA GLU A 78 14.54 1.70 -6.68
C GLU A 78 15.48 1.21 -5.57
N GLY A 79 15.02 0.22 -4.79
CA GLY A 79 15.85 -0.49 -3.83
C GLY A 79 16.28 0.30 -2.58
N VAL A 80 15.62 1.43 -2.30
CA VAL A 80 15.95 2.28 -1.13
C VAL A 80 15.52 1.62 0.19
N PHE A 81 14.49 0.79 0.14
CA PHE A 81 13.98 0.04 1.29
C PHE A 81 13.81 -1.43 0.92
N PRO A 82 13.94 -2.36 1.89
CA PRO A 82 13.54 -3.74 1.69
C PRO A 82 12.05 -3.78 1.27
N PRO A 83 11.71 -4.35 0.10
CA PRO A 83 10.33 -4.39 -0.37
C PRO A 83 9.46 -5.24 0.56
N ILE A 84 8.24 -4.76 0.81
CA ILE A 84 7.19 -5.53 1.50
C ILE A 84 6.49 -6.45 0.50
N LEU A 85 6.23 -5.95 -0.70
CA LEU A 85 5.73 -6.68 -1.86
C LEU A 85 6.82 -6.76 -2.93
N THR A 86 6.95 -7.91 -3.57
CA THR A 86 7.67 -8.07 -4.84
C THR A 86 6.99 -7.27 -5.96
N ASP A 87 7.71 -7.03 -7.06
CA ASP A 87 7.11 -6.36 -8.23
C ASP A 87 5.89 -7.14 -8.77
N GLU A 88 5.94 -8.46 -8.78
CA GLU A 88 4.83 -9.33 -9.23
C GLU A 88 3.58 -9.19 -8.34
N GLU A 89 3.75 -9.19 -7.01
CA GLU A 89 2.65 -8.97 -6.06
C GLU A 89 2.07 -7.54 -6.19
N TRP A 90 2.92 -6.56 -6.46
CA TRP A 90 2.53 -5.18 -6.69
C TRP A 90 1.71 -5.02 -7.98
N ASP A 91 2.16 -5.63 -9.08
CA ASP A 91 1.48 -5.57 -10.37
C ASP A 91 0.11 -6.26 -10.32
N THR A 92 0.04 -7.42 -9.66
CA THR A 92 -1.23 -8.14 -9.41
C THR A 92 -2.21 -7.28 -8.61
N THR A 93 -1.74 -6.55 -7.60
CA THR A 93 -2.59 -5.66 -6.78
C THR A 93 -3.17 -4.50 -7.60
N HIS A 94 -2.44 -4.01 -8.59
CA HIS A 94 -2.85 -2.87 -9.43
C HIS A 94 -3.48 -3.27 -10.76
N GLY A 95 -3.52 -4.57 -11.08
CA GLY A 95 -4.04 -5.08 -12.34
C GLY A 95 -3.19 -4.72 -13.55
N TYR A 96 -1.87 -4.56 -13.36
CA TYR A 96 -0.95 -4.44 -14.49
C TYR A 96 -0.72 -5.84 -15.11
N PRO A 97 -0.73 -5.98 -16.45
CA PRO A 97 -0.50 -7.24 -17.14
C PRO A 97 0.96 -7.70 -17.06
#